data_AF-A0A7S3LCX1-F1
#
_entry.id   AF-A0A7S3LCX1-F1
#
_cell.length_a   1.000
_cell.length_b   1.000
_cell.length_c   1.000
_cell.angle_alpha   90.00
_cell.angle_beta   90.00
_cell.angle_gamma   90.00
#
_symmetry.space_group_name_H-M   'P 1'
#
loop_
_entity.id
_entity.type
_entity.pdbx_description
1 polymer ?
#
loop_
_entity_poly.entity_id
_entity_poly.type
_entity_poly.pdbx_seq_one_letter_code
_entity_poly.pdbx_strand_id
1 'polypeptide(L)'
;TNGSGRHRECLVCVDWRFLLPLQHNQVLEQVWECQEQNKDTHRRQRVVQIPTTVVLGTQKGGTTVLTQSLLFSHPDIVPTTKEIHFFNRQHTFFRHGVPATTRIKYQQTLLQSIQQQETTFVSEKGNLTHYVDATPAYLFLSSRIPYWLLCTAPWVKAIVVLRNPVDRAYSEYNMIKQ
;
A
#
# COMPACT_ATOMS: atom_id res chain seq x y z
N THR A 1 -34.79 21.96 -17.49
CA THR A 1 -33.59 22.69 -17.96
C THR A 1 -32.45 22.38 -17.00
N ASN A 2 -31.31 22.01 -17.58
CA ASN A 2 -30.20 21.29 -16.95
C ASN A 2 -29.53 22.05 -15.79
N GLY A 3 -29.35 21.35 -14.66
CA GLY A 3 -28.39 21.69 -13.61
C GLY A 3 -27.42 20.53 -13.42
N SER A 4 -26.50 20.37 -14.38
CA SER A 4 -25.44 19.37 -14.38
C SER A 4 -24.54 19.51 -13.15
N GLY A 5 -24.73 18.65 -12.15
CA GLY A 5 -23.78 18.48 -11.06
C GLY A 5 -22.48 17.88 -11.59
N ARG A 6 -21.48 18.73 -11.87
CA ARG A 6 -20.11 18.27 -12.13
C ARG A 6 -19.57 17.67 -10.84
N HIS A 7 -19.54 16.34 -10.76
CA HIS A 7 -18.61 15.61 -9.93
C HIS A 7 -17.21 16.16 -10.23
N ARG A 8 -16.60 16.88 -9.28
CA ARG A 8 -15.20 17.24 -9.38
C ARG A 8 -14.40 15.97 -9.13
N GLU A 9 -13.87 15.39 -10.19
CA GLU A 9 -12.86 14.34 -10.14
C GLU A 9 -11.61 14.89 -9.45
N CYS A 10 -11.53 14.71 -8.13
CA CYS A 10 -10.33 14.93 -7.34
C CYS A 10 -9.40 13.72 -7.57
N LEU A 11 -8.54 13.76 -8.59
CA LEU A 11 -7.26 13.02 -8.68
C LEU A 11 -6.60 13.31 -10.03
N VAL A 12 -5.82 14.40 -10.10
CA VAL A 12 -4.81 14.53 -11.15
C VAL A 12 -3.63 13.67 -10.71
N CYS A 13 -3.51 12.45 -11.25
CA CYS A 13 -2.22 11.73 -11.28
C CYS A 13 -1.29 12.52 -12.22
N VAL A 14 -0.49 13.43 -11.65
CA VAL A 14 0.47 14.22 -12.42
C VAL A 14 1.62 13.29 -12.87
N ASP A 15 2.02 13.36 -14.15
CA ASP A 15 3.20 12.65 -14.66
C ASP A 15 4.44 13.20 -13.95
N TRP A 16 5.07 12.35 -13.12
CA TRP A 16 6.22 12.71 -12.29
C TRP A 16 7.48 13.07 -13.08
N ARG A 17 7.52 12.80 -14.40
CA ARG A 17 8.60 13.27 -15.28
C ARG A 17 8.76 14.80 -15.28
N PHE A 18 7.78 15.54 -14.78
CA PHE A 18 7.80 17.01 -14.67
C PHE A 18 8.10 17.56 -13.27
N LEU A 19 8.37 16.72 -12.26
CA LEU A 19 8.61 17.17 -10.88
C LEU A 19 10.09 17.04 -10.48
N LEU A 20 10.91 17.95 -10.99
CA LEU A 20 12.13 18.42 -10.31
C LEU A 20 11.78 19.48 -9.25
N PRO A 21 12.64 19.73 -8.25
CA PRO A 21 12.23 19.85 -6.86
C PRO A 21 11.89 21.29 -6.46
N LEU A 22 10.66 21.78 -6.65
CA LEU A 22 10.27 23.08 -6.05
C LEU A 22 8.84 23.20 -5.51
N GLN A 23 7.96 22.18 -5.56
CA GLN A 23 6.56 22.34 -5.10
C GLN A 23 5.99 21.14 -4.33
N HIS A 24 6.76 20.58 -3.39
CA HIS A 24 6.29 19.46 -2.55
C HIS A 24 5.08 19.84 -1.66
N ASN A 25 4.99 21.09 -1.20
CA ASN A 25 3.92 21.50 -0.26
C ASN A 25 2.55 21.69 -0.91
N GLN A 26 2.47 22.21 -2.14
CA GLN A 26 1.17 22.54 -2.76
C GLN A 26 0.35 21.30 -3.17
N VAL A 27 1.03 20.22 -3.58
CA VAL A 27 0.36 18.97 -3.97
C VAL A 27 -0.23 18.24 -2.76
N LEU A 28 0.45 18.30 -1.60
CA LEU A 28 -0.03 17.68 -0.37
C LEU A 28 -1.29 18.37 0.17
N GLU A 29 -1.38 19.69 0.08
CA GLU A 29 -2.56 20.43 0.54
C GLU A 29 -3.82 20.13 -0.31
N GLN A 30 -3.67 20.00 -1.63
CA GLN A 30 -4.80 19.66 -2.51
C GLN A 30 -5.35 18.24 -2.27
N VAL A 31 -4.49 17.29 -1.88
CA VAL A 31 -4.93 15.92 -1.53
C VAL A 31 -5.63 15.89 -0.17
N TRP A 32 -5.24 16.77 0.75
CA TRP A 32 -5.82 16.90 2.09
C TRP A 32 -7.26 17.44 2.08
N GLU A 33 -7.55 18.49 1.30
CA GLU A 33 -8.89 19.11 1.23
C GLU A 33 -10.00 18.13 0.82
N CYS A 34 -9.69 17.15 -0.04
CA CYS A 34 -10.67 16.16 -0.49
C CYS A 34 -11.01 15.10 0.58
N GLN A 35 -10.31 15.05 1.72
CA GLN A 35 -10.62 14.15 2.83
C GLN A 35 -11.65 14.73 3.84
N GLU A 36 -11.79 16.06 3.94
CA GLU A 36 -12.66 16.66 4.95
C GLU A 36 -14.15 16.63 4.61
N GLN A 37 -14.53 16.44 3.35
CA GLN A 37 -15.91 16.55 2.89
C GLN A 37 -16.80 15.33 3.19
N ASN A 38 -16.27 14.27 3.80
CA ASN A 38 -16.97 12.98 3.94
C ASN A 38 -17.21 12.57 5.41
N LYS A 39 -17.59 13.53 6.27
CA LYS A 39 -17.95 13.28 7.67
C LYS A 39 -19.47 13.16 7.81
N ASP A 40 -20.03 12.04 7.39
CA ASP A 40 -21.41 11.66 7.73
C ASP A 40 -21.46 10.45 8.68
N THR A 41 -22.39 10.57 9.62
CA THR A 41 -22.55 9.80 10.84
C THR A 41 -23.08 8.39 10.61
N HIS A 42 -22.24 7.36 10.75
CA HIS A 42 -22.71 6.01 11.06
C HIS A 42 -21.69 5.24 11.93
N ARG A 43 -22.24 4.41 12.84
CA ARG A 43 -21.64 3.40 13.73
C ARG A 43 -20.12 3.21 13.52
N ARG A 44 -19.30 3.48 14.56
CA ARG A 44 -17.82 3.35 14.57
C ARG A 44 -17.35 1.93 14.20
N GLN A 45 -17.45 1.54 12.93
CA GLN A 45 -16.63 0.47 12.37
C GLN A 45 -15.20 0.97 12.39
N ARG A 46 -14.25 0.16 12.86
CA ARG A 46 -12.82 0.46 12.70
C ARG A 46 -12.54 0.57 11.21
N VAL A 47 -12.42 1.80 10.70
CA VAL A 47 -12.08 2.03 9.30
C VAL A 47 -10.60 1.69 9.13
N VAL A 48 -10.31 0.48 8.66
CA VAL A 48 -8.95 0.08 8.26
C VAL A 48 -8.45 1.11 7.26
N GLN A 49 -7.30 1.71 7.51
CA GLN A 49 -6.70 2.68 6.59
C GLN A 49 -5.88 1.97 5.54
N ILE A 50 -5.53 2.67 4.46
CA ILE A 50 -4.57 2.14 3.50
C ILE A 50 -3.21 1.91 4.18
N PRO A 51 -2.34 1.03 3.62
CA PRO A 51 -1.02 0.77 4.20
C PRO A 51 -0.21 2.05 4.38
N THR A 52 0.36 2.19 5.57
CA THR A 52 1.31 3.27 5.90
C THR A 52 2.73 2.89 5.49
N THR A 53 2.99 1.59 5.38
CA THR A 53 4.29 1.03 4.98
C THR A 53 4.07 -0.11 4.00
N VAL A 54 4.94 -0.23 3.00
CA VAL A 54 4.97 -1.34 2.04
C VAL A 54 6.36 -1.94 2.00
N VAL A 55 6.47 -3.26 2.21
CA VAL A 55 7.71 -4.01 2.03
C VAL A 55 7.73 -4.54 0.60
N LEU A 56 8.49 -3.88 -0.28
CA LEU A 56 8.47 -4.11 -1.73
C LEU A 56 9.30 -5.32 -2.17
N GLY A 57 10.31 -5.71 -1.40
CA GLY A 57 11.29 -6.69 -1.84
C GLY A 57 12.46 -6.82 -0.87
N THR A 58 13.44 -7.67 -1.15
CA THR A 58 13.50 -8.60 -2.30
C THR A 58 12.98 -9.99 -1.91
N GLN A 59 12.44 -10.75 -2.87
CA GLN A 59 12.21 -12.18 -2.69
C GLN A 59 13.54 -12.87 -2.33
N LYS A 60 13.52 -13.73 -1.30
CA LYS A 60 14.70 -14.36 -0.69
C LYS A 60 15.71 -13.42 -0.04
N GLY A 61 15.35 -12.16 0.13
CA GLY A 61 16.15 -11.17 0.87
C GLY A 61 16.00 -11.24 2.40
N GLY A 62 15.06 -12.03 2.92
CA GLY A 62 14.76 -12.07 4.37
C GLY A 62 13.55 -11.22 4.77
N THR A 63 12.70 -10.82 3.82
CA THR A 63 11.47 -10.05 4.07
C THR A 63 10.52 -10.72 5.05
N THR A 64 10.48 -12.06 5.08
CA THR A 64 9.66 -12.82 6.04
C THR A 64 10.07 -12.55 7.49
N VAL A 65 11.37 -12.59 7.78
CA VAL A 65 11.89 -12.32 9.14
C VAL A 65 11.58 -10.88 9.53
N LEU A 66 11.83 -9.92 8.63
CA LEU A 66 11.47 -8.53 8.86
C LEU A 66 9.99 -8.37 9.21
N THR A 67 9.09 -8.97 8.42
CA THR A 67 7.66 -8.73 8.59
C THR A 67 7.08 -9.48 9.78
N GLN A 68 7.35 -10.78 9.90
CA GLN A 68 6.73 -11.64 10.90
C GLN A 68 7.38 -11.50 12.28
N SER A 69 8.71 -11.37 12.33
CA SER A 69 9.45 -11.37 13.59
C SER A 69 9.78 -9.98 14.13
N LEU A 70 9.82 -8.95 13.29
CA LEU A 70 10.14 -7.58 13.73
C LEU A 70 8.91 -6.67 13.66
N LEU A 71 8.26 -6.55 12.50
CA LEU A 71 7.14 -5.60 12.34
C LEU A 71 5.88 -6.07 13.06
N PHE A 72 5.43 -7.31 12.84
CA PHE A 72 4.17 -7.80 13.42
C PHE A 72 4.24 -8.08 14.93
N SER A 73 5.44 -8.06 15.52
CA SER A 73 5.62 -8.12 16.97
C SER A 73 5.49 -6.76 17.65
N HIS A 74 5.42 -5.65 16.89
CA HIS A 74 5.31 -4.31 17.45
C HIS A 74 3.86 -3.97 17.83
N PRO A 75 3.58 -3.42 19.03
CA PRO A 75 2.22 -3.19 19.52
C PRO A 75 1.41 -2.18 18.71
N ASP A 76 2.07 -1.30 17.96
CA ASP A 76 1.42 -0.28 17.11
C ASP A 76 1.24 -0.73 15.64
N ILE A 77 1.65 -1.96 15.28
CA ILE A 77 1.54 -2.49 13.91
C ILE A 77 0.49 -3.59 13.87
N VAL A 78 -0.49 -3.46 12.97
CA VAL A 78 -1.49 -4.51 12.75
C VAL A 78 -0.88 -5.63 11.92
N PRO A 79 -0.86 -6.87 12.42
CA PRO A 79 -0.48 -8.02 11.62
C PRO A 79 -1.41 -8.20 10.42
N THR A 80 -0.82 -8.44 9.26
CA THR A 80 -1.52 -8.69 8.00
C THR A 80 -1.06 -10.01 7.40
N THR A 81 -1.88 -10.64 6.55
CA THR A 81 -1.35 -11.75 5.74
C THR A 81 -0.27 -11.20 4.80
N LYS A 82 0.89 -11.88 4.78
CA LYS A 82 1.94 -11.56 3.81
C LYS A 82 1.42 -11.77 2.39
N GLU A 83 1.99 -11.01 1.47
CA GLU A 83 1.79 -11.21 0.04
C GLU A 83 0.32 -11.07 -0.40
N ILE A 84 -0.29 -9.95 -0.03
CA ILE A 84 -1.65 -9.61 -0.48
C ILE A 84 -1.73 -9.46 -2.00
N HIS A 85 -0.61 -9.18 -2.66
CA HIS A 85 -0.49 -9.23 -4.13
C HIS A 85 -1.52 -8.33 -4.83
N PHE A 86 -1.75 -7.12 -4.31
CA PHE A 86 -2.72 -6.17 -4.83
C PHE A 86 -2.33 -5.65 -6.22
N PHE A 87 -1.10 -5.15 -6.36
CA PHE A 87 -0.65 -4.50 -7.61
C PHE A 87 -0.28 -5.48 -8.73
N ASN A 88 0.03 -6.74 -8.42
CA ASN A 88 0.44 -7.73 -9.42
C ASN A 88 -0.69 -8.65 -9.90
N ARG A 89 -1.63 -9.06 -9.04
CA ARG A 89 -2.76 -9.91 -9.49
C ARG A 89 -3.78 -9.15 -10.35
N GLN A 90 -3.81 -7.82 -10.25
CA GLN A 90 -4.81 -6.98 -10.93
C GLN A 90 -4.25 -6.24 -12.15
N HIS A 91 -3.37 -6.84 -12.94
CA HIS A 91 -2.73 -6.16 -14.08
C HIS A 91 -3.73 -5.58 -15.10
N THR A 92 -4.90 -6.21 -15.27
CA THR A 92 -5.99 -5.70 -16.11
C THR A 92 -6.66 -4.44 -15.55
N PHE A 93 -6.75 -4.33 -14.21
CA PHE A 93 -7.33 -3.17 -13.53
C PHE A 93 -6.51 -1.90 -13.76
N PHE A 94 -5.18 -2.05 -13.95
CA PHE A 94 -4.27 -0.93 -14.20
C PHE A 94 -3.96 -0.68 -15.68
N ARG A 95 -4.65 -1.37 -16.61
CA ARG A 95 -4.34 -1.32 -18.06
C ARG A 95 -4.41 0.10 -18.63
N HIS A 96 -5.34 0.92 -18.14
CA HIS A 96 -5.61 2.27 -18.62
C HIS A 96 -5.13 3.36 -17.65
N GLY A 97 -4.23 3.03 -16.71
CA GLY A 97 -3.79 3.93 -15.64
C GLY A 97 -4.30 3.48 -14.28
N VAL A 98 -4.31 4.38 -13.29
CA VAL A 98 -4.75 4.09 -11.92
C VAL A 98 -6.18 4.61 -11.75
N PRO A 99 -7.19 3.72 -11.63
CA PRO A 99 -8.57 4.17 -11.41
C PRO A 99 -8.72 4.91 -10.07
N ALA A 100 -9.62 5.89 -10.00
CA ALA A 100 -9.92 6.60 -8.75
C ALA A 100 -10.37 5.66 -7.61
N THR A 101 -10.96 4.50 -7.95
CA THR A 101 -11.41 3.49 -6.98
C THR A 101 -10.28 2.62 -6.41
N THR A 102 -9.05 2.74 -6.92
CA THR A 102 -7.90 1.91 -6.50
C THR A 102 -7.68 1.98 -4.99
N ARG A 103 -7.77 3.17 -4.41
CA ARG A 103 -7.54 3.40 -2.98
C ARG A 103 -8.55 2.62 -2.11
N ILE A 104 -9.82 2.66 -2.48
CA ILE A 104 -10.90 1.95 -1.77
C ILE A 104 -10.70 0.44 -1.91
N LYS A 105 -10.38 -0.05 -3.11
CA LYS A 105 -10.10 -1.48 -3.32
C LYS A 105 -8.89 -1.95 -2.52
N TYR A 106 -7.83 -1.15 -2.48
CA TYR A 106 -6.62 -1.50 -1.74
C TYR A 106 -6.90 -1.62 -0.24
N GLN A 107 -7.67 -0.68 0.30
CA GLN A 107 -8.15 -0.70 1.68
C GLN A 107 -9.00 -1.96 1.98
N GLN A 108 -9.90 -2.32 1.08
CA GLN A 108 -10.73 -3.52 1.22
C GLN A 108 -9.91 -4.81 1.19
N THR A 109 -8.94 -4.93 0.27
CA THR A 109 -8.03 -6.07 0.19
C THR A 109 -7.20 -6.19 1.47
N LEU A 110 -6.73 -5.07 2.02
CA LEU A 110 -6.01 -5.05 3.30
C LEU A 110 -6.90 -5.49 4.46
N LEU A 111 -8.14 -5.01 4.54
CA LEU A 111 -9.08 -5.44 5.57
C LEU A 111 -9.33 -6.96 5.50
N GLN A 112 -9.51 -7.51 4.29
CA GLN A 112 -9.64 -8.96 4.10
C GLN A 112 -8.39 -9.72 4.58
N SER A 113 -7.20 -9.18 4.31
CA SER A 113 -5.93 -9.77 4.77
C SER A 113 -5.81 -9.81 6.30
N ILE A 114 -6.35 -8.81 6.98
CA ILE A 114 -6.36 -8.75 8.46
C ILE A 114 -7.38 -9.74 9.00
N GLN A 115 -8.58 -9.80 8.43
CA GLN A 115 -9.64 -10.71 8.87
C GLN A 115 -9.26 -12.19 8.70
N GLN A 116 -8.42 -12.52 7.72
CA GLN A 116 -7.88 -13.86 7.53
C GLN A 116 -6.90 -14.27 8.64
N GLN A 117 -6.26 -13.31 9.31
CA GLN A 117 -5.54 -13.59 10.53
C GLN A 117 -6.55 -13.59 11.67
N GLU A 118 -6.81 -14.76 12.28
CA GLU A 118 -7.68 -14.93 13.46
C GLU A 118 -7.10 -14.24 14.73
N THR A 119 -6.33 -13.18 14.56
CA THR A 119 -5.66 -12.44 15.62
C THR A 119 -6.53 -11.27 16.06
N THR A 120 -6.98 -11.29 17.31
CA THR A 120 -7.63 -10.13 17.92
C THR A 120 -6.58 -9.07 18.23
N PHE A 121 -6.35 -8.14 17.29
CA PHE A 121 -5.44 -7.02 17.53
C PHE A 121 -6.12 -5.91 18.35
N VAL A 122 -5.62 -5.70 19.56
CA VAL A 122 -5.98 -4.57 20.42
C VAL A 122 -4.79 -3.63 20.44
N SER A 123 -4.94 -2.46 19.82
CA SER A 123 -3.94 -1.40 19.90
C SER A 123 -3.82 -0.95 21.36
N GLU A 124 -2.65 -1.14 21.97
CA GLU A 124 -2.40 -0.74 23.36
C GLU A 124 -2.29 0.78 23.51
N LYS A 125 -1.84 1.48 22.45
CA LYS A 125 -1.80 2.94 22.39
C LYS A 125 -2.96 3.46 21.55
N GLY A 126 -3.69 4.40 22.12
CA GLY A 126 -4.96 4.91 21.58
C GLY A 126 -4.88 5.75 20.30
N ASN A 127 -3.72 6.01 19.69
CA ASN A 127 -3.65 7.04 18.64
C ASN A 127 -2.89 6.72 17.34
N LEU A 128 -2.01 5.73 17.24
CA LEU A 128 -1.35 5.40 15.97
C LEU A 128 -1.31 3.90 15.70
N THR A 129 -2.17 3.47 14.77
CA THR A 129 -2.19 2.09 14.27
C THR A 129 -1.61 2.09 12.85
N HIS A 130 -0.52 1.35 12.66
CA HIS A 130 0.17 1.22 11.38
C HIS A 130 -0.24 -0.05 10.65
N TYR A 131 -0.55 0.09 9.37
CA TYR A 131 -0.85 -1.04 8.48
C TYR A 131 0.31 -1.25 7.51
N VAL A 132 0.63 -2.52 7.24
CA VAL A 132 1.76 -2.95 6.41
C VAL A 132 1.28 -3.88 5.30
N ASP A 133 1.61 -3.57 4.04
CA ASP A 133 1.58 -4.55 2.94
C ASP A 133 2.99 -5.10 2.75
N ALA A 134 3.16 -6.41 2.87
CA ALA A 134 4.43 -7.07 2.64
C ALA A 134 4.37 -8.00 1.43
N THR A 135 4.65 -7.47 0.25
CA THR A 135 4.68 -8.23 -1.00
C THR A 135 6.03 -8.07 -1.71
N PRO A 136 7.02 -8.94 -1.41
CA PRO A 136 8.40 -8.82 -1.91
C PRO A 136 8.57 -8.92 -3.43
N ALA A 137 7.55 -9.40 -4.12
CA ALA A 137 7.56 -9.55 -5.57
C ALA A 137 7.32 -8.20 -6.28
N TYR A 138 6.78 -7.19 -5.58
CA TYR A 138 6.53 -5.86 -6.16
C TYR A 138 7.79 -5.21 -6.72
N LEU A 139 8.95 -5.46 -6.13
CA LEU A 139 10.21 -4.90 -6.60
C LEU A 139 10.60 -5.37 -8.02
N PHE A 140 10.21 -6.58 -8.44
CA PHE A 140 10.67 -7.17 -9.70
C PHE A 140 9.55 -7.43 -10.72
N LEU A 141 8.28 -7.48 -10.30
CA LEU A 141 7.19 -7.91 -11.19
C LEU A 141 6.82 -6.87 -12.26
N SER A 142 6.92 -5.58 -11.97
CA SER A 142 6.58 -4.53 -12.95
C SER A 142 7.22 -3.20 -12.60
N SER A 143 7.81 -2.55 -13.61
CA SER A 143 8.33 -1.18 -13.51
C SER A 143 7.26 -0.13 -13.26
N ARG A 144 5.97 -0.48 -13.37
CA ARG A 144 4.83 0.42 -13.12
C ARG A 144 4.33 0.41 -11.68
N ILE A 145 4.74 -0.56 -10.86
CA ILE A 145 4.26 -0.66 -9.47
C ILE A 145 4.60 0.60 -8.65
N PRO A 146 5.82 1.19 -8.74
CA PRO A 146 6.10 2.45 -8.06
C PRO A 146 5.15 3.57 -8.46
N TYR A 147 4.81 3.69 -9.75
CA TYR A 147 3.86 4.68 -10.25
C TYR A 147 2.44 4.44 -9.70
N TRP A 148 1.97 3.19 -9.72
CA TRP A 148 0.65 2.86 -9.18
C TRP A 148 0.56 3.10 -7.67
N LEU A 149 1.63 2.76 -6.94
CA LEU A 149 1.70 2.98 -5.51
C LEU A 149 1.67 4.47 -5.17
N LEU A 150 2.42 5.30 -5.89
CA LEU A 150 2.44 6.76 -5.69
C LEU A 150 1.08 7.40 -5.99
N CYS A 151 0.40 6.99 -7.07
CA CYS A 151 -0.94 7.47 -7.38
C CYS A 151 -2.00 7.03 -6.35
N THR A 152 -1.77 5.89 -5.67
CA THR A 152 -2.73 5.33 -4.70
C THR A 152 -2.50 5.85 -3.29
N ALA A 153 -1.23 5.97 -2.89
CA ALA A 153 -0.78 6.22 -1.52
C ALA A 153 0.57 6.96 -1.51
N PRO A 154 0.62 8.26 -1.86
CA PRO A 154 1.89 8.99 -2.00
C PRO A 154 2.68 9.15 -0.68
N TRP A 155 2.04 9.06 0.49
CA TRP A 155 2.69 9.15 1.80
C TRP A 155 3.26 7.81 2.31
N VAL A 156 3.12 6.72 1.55
CA VAL A 156 3.51 5.39 2.01
C VAL A 156 5.03 5.26 2.13
N LYS A 157 5.50 4.65 3.22
CA LYS A 157 6.93 4.36 3.40
C LYS A 157 7.27 3.04 2.73
N ALA A 158 8.21 3.05 1.79
CA ALA A 158 8.69 1.85 1.13
C ALA A 158 9.90 1.26 1.88
N ILE A 159 9.87 -0.04 2.19
CA ILE A 159 11.01 -0.77 2.74
C ILE A 159 11.49 -1.79 1.70
N VAL A 160 12.80 -1.82 1.49
CA VAL A 160 13.47 -2.80 0.63
C VAL A 160 14.56 -3.51 1.44
N VAL A 161 14.48 -4.83 1.49
CA VAL A 161 15.48 -5.71 2.09
C VAL A 161 16.33 -6.32 0.99
N LEU A 162 17.60 -5.93 0.95
CA LEU A 162 18.59 -6.43 0.00
C LEU A 162 19.47 -7.49 0.68
N ARG A 163 19.91 -8.46 -0.12
CA ARG A 163 20.88 -9.50 0.25
C ARG A 163 21.94 -9.58 -0.84
N ASN A 164 23.10 -10.15 -0.53
CA ASN A 164 24.09 -10.52 -1.55
C ASN A 164 23.39 -11.24 -2.74
N PRO A 165 23.58 -10.76 -3.98
CA PRO A 165 22.85 -11.27 -5.14
C PRO A 165 23.13 -12.74 -5.43
N VAL A 166 24.35 -13.23 -5.14
CA VAL A 166 24.73 -14.64 -5.33
C VAL A 166 23.96 -15.53 -4.37
N ASP A 167 23.96 -15.18 -3.08
CA ASP A 167 23.24 -15.93 -2.05
C ASP A 167 21.73 -15.91 -2.27
N ARG A 168 21.20 -14.76 -2.71
CA ARG A 168 19.78 -14.61 -3.05
C ARG A 168 19.40 -15.54 -4.21
N ALA A 169 20.20 -15.56 -5.28
CA ALA A 169 19.96 -16.42 -6.44
C ALA A 169 20.05 -17.91 -6.07
N TYR A 170 21.05 -18.30 -5.28
CA TYR A 170 21.17 -19.67 -4.78
C TYR A 170 19.99 -20.07 -3.89
N SER A 171 19.51 -19.15 -3.04
CA SER A 171 18.33 -19.38 -2.20
C SER A 171 17.04 -19.53 -3.01
N GLU A 172 16.90 -18.79 -4.11
CA GLU A 172 15.78 -18.93 -5.06
C GLU A 172 15.85 -20.28 -5.79
N TYR A 173 17.02 -20.66 -6.30
CA TYR A 173 17.25 -21.96 -6.94
C TYR A 173 16.85 -23.13 -6.02
N ASN A 174 17.29 -23.09 -4.75
CA ASN A 174 16.94 -24.13 -3.77
C ASN A 174 15.44 -24.20 -3.47
N MET A 175 14.68 -23.11 -3.63
CA MET A 175 13.23 -23.13 -3.45
C MET A 175 12.51 -23.77 -4.64
N ILE A 176 12.95 -23.45 -5.87
CA ILE A 176 12.33 -23.95 -7.10
C ILE A 176 12.62 -25.45 -7.32
N LYS A 177 13.76 -25.93 -6.81
CA LYS A 177 14.18 -27.33 -6.94
C LYS A 177 13.37 -28.31 -6.08
N GLN A 178 12.73 -27.83 -5.01
CA GLN A 178 11.96 -28.65 -4.05
C GLN A 178 10.60 -29.05 -4.63
#